data_AF-A0A820N6Q4-F1
#
_entry.id   AF-A0A820N6Q4-F1
#
_cell.length_a   1.000
_cell.length_b   1.000
_cell.length_c   1.000
_cell.angle_alpha   90.00
_cell.angle_beta   90.00
_cell.angle_gamma   90.00
#
_symmetry.space_group_name_H-M   'P 1'
#
loop_
_entity.id
_entity.type
_entity.pdbx_description
1 polymer ?
#
loop_
_entity_poly.entity_id
_entity_poly.type
_entity_poly.pdbx_seq_one_letter_code
_entity_poly.pdbx_strand_id
1 'polypeptide(L)'
;LRYTDFDRDTKRIILKKVKKTASDANGITFDQYKQFFTFLNNLEEFSIAMRFHQLSNKPISQAEFQRAVKISTGFELDTEVIGLIFRIFDADDDQHLSYDEFMAVMKDRLSRGFQ
;
A
#
# COMPACT_ATOMS: atom_id res chain seq x y z
N LEU A 1 -3.54 -18.83 -0.91
CA LEU A 1 -2.97 -17.54 -1.37
C LEU A 1 -2.97 -17.52 -2.90
N ARG A 2 -4.02 -17.00 -3.56
CA ARG A 2 -4.19 -17.18 -5.02
C ARG A 2 -4.76 -15.95 -5.77
N TYR A 3 -4.67 -14.73 -5.24
CA TYR A 3 -5.26 -13.56 -5.91
C TYR A 3 -4.42 -12.30 -5.71
N THR A 4 -3.26 -12.32 -6.36
CA THR A 4 -2.58 -11.15 -6.91
C THR A 4 -1.81 -11.76 -8.06
N ASP A 5 -2.13 -11.42 -9.30
CA ASP A 5 -1.36 -11.83 -10.50
C ASP A 5 0.01 -11.12 -10.54
N PHE A 6 0.72 -11.13 -9.42
CA PHE A 6 2.16 -10.98 -9.46
C PHE A 6 2.70 -12.26 -10.06
N ASP A 7 3.36 -12.14 -11.21
CA ASP A 7 4.18 -13.19 -11.77
C ASP A 7 5.09 -13.80 -10.65
N ARG A 8 5.41 -15.09 -10.79
CA ARG A 8 6.25 -15.81 -9.83
C ARG A 8 7.59 -15.10 -9.61
N ASP A 9 8.15 -14.46 -10.63
CA ASP A 9 9.37 -13.68 -10.50
C ASP A 9 9.15 -12.35 -9.75
N THR A 10 8.08 -11.60 -10.03
CA THR A 10 7.69 -10.41 -9.24
C THR A 10 7.49 -10.75 -7.77
N LYS A 11 6.78 -11.84 -7.46
CA LYS A 11 6.59 -12.31 -6.09
C LYS A 11 7.91 -12.68 -5.41
N ARG A 12 8.84 -13.32 -6.14
CA ARG A 12 10.18 -13.67 -5.65
C ARG A 12 11.02 -12.42 -5.39
N ILE A 13 10.90 -11.39 -6.22
CA ILE A 13 11.59 -10.11 -6.06
C ILE A 13 11.06 -9.39 -4.82
N ILE A 14 9.75 -9.27 -4.66
CA ILE A 14 9.12 -8.65 -3.48
C ILE A 14 9.55 -9.38 -2.21
N LEU A 15 9.51 -10.72 -2.20
CA LEU A 15 9.95 -11.51 -1.04
C LEU A 15 11.45 -11.32 -0.72
N LYS A 16 12.30 -11.16 -1.73
CA LYS A 16 13.72 -10.82 -1.51
C LYS A 16 13.90 -9.41 -0.95
N LYS A 17 13.19 -8.41 -1.50
CA LYS A 17 13.18 -7.02 -1.00
C LYS A 17 12.75 -6.98 0.47
N VAL A 18 11.62 -7.61 0.80
CA VAL A 18 11.08 -7.66 2.18
C VAL A 18 12.03 -8.40 3.13
N LYS A 19 12.59 -9.55 2.74
CA LYS A 19 13.53 -10.32 3.59
C LYS A 19 14.81 -9.56 3.91
N LYS A 20 15.31 -8.74 2.98
CA LYS A 20 16.54 -7.94 3.18
C LYS A 20 16.34 -6.81 4.21
N THR A 21 15.10 -6.33 4.37
CA THR A 21 14.77 -5.25 5.31
C THR A 21 14.22 -5.78 6.64
N ALA A 22 13.62 -6.98 6.63
CA ALA A 22 13.04 -7.61 7.81
C ALA A 22 14.07 -8.24 8.77
N SER A 23 15.35 -8.30 8.39
CA SER A 23 16.43 -8.81 9.26
C SER A 23 16.68 -7.94 10.51
N ASP A 24 16.25 -6.67 10.50
CA ASP A 24 16.42 -5.73 11.63
C ASP A 24 15.08 -5.17 12.18
N ALA A 25 13.93 -5.53 11.61
CA ALA A 25 12.62 -4.98 11.98
C ALA A 25 11.77 -5.99 12.77
N ASN A 26 11.16 -5.54 13.86
CA ASN A 26 10.26 -6.34 14.73
C ASN A 26 8.89 -6.60 14.08
N GLY A 27 8.87 -7.17 12.86
CA GLY A 27 7.64 -7.57 12.17
C GLY A 27 6.58 -6.47 12.10
N ILE A 28 5.31 -6.87 12.08
CA ILE A 28 4.16 -5.97 12.24
C ILE A 28 3.33 -6.47 13.42
N THR A 29 2.95 -5.56 14.30
CA THR A 29 2.07 -5.84 15.44
C THR A 29 0.63 -6.03 14.95
N PHE A 30 -0.20 -6.66 15.80
CA PHE A 30 -1.61 -6.82 15.49
C PHE A 30 -2.36 -5.48 15.39
N ASP A 31 -1.97 -4.48 16.18
CA ASP A 31 -2.61 -3.16 16.13
C ASP A 31 -2.31 -2.45 14.80
N GLN A 32 -1.05 -2.46 14.37
CA GLN A 32 -0.64 -1.98 13.04
C GLN A 32 -1.40 -2.69 11.91
N TYR A 33 -1.56 -4.01 12.02
CA TYR A 33 -2.36 -4.78 11.07
C TYR A 33 -3.83 -4.36 11.07
N LYS A 34 -4.43 -4.16 12.24
CA LYS A 34 -5.82 -3.72 12.40
C LYS A 34 -6.03 -2.32 11.82
N GLN A 35 -5.14 -1.38 12.10
CA GLN A 35 -5.16 -0.03 11.55
C GLN A 35 -5.08 -0.06 10.01
N PHE A 36 -4.20 -0.89 9.45
CA PHE A 36 -4.11 -1.08 8.01
C PHE A 36 -5.42 -1.63 7.41
N PHE A 37 -6.06 -2.59 8.07
CA PHE A 37 -7.35 -3.10 7.62
C PHE A 37 -8.48 -2.07 7.72
N THR A 38 -8.49 -1.24 8.77
CA THR A 38 -9.43 -0.12 8.87
C THR A 38 -9.22 0.87 7.72
N PHE A 39 -7.97 1.13 7.34
CA PHE A 39 -7.66 1.90 6.14
C PHE A 39 -8.23 1.25 4.87
N LEU A 40 -8.04 -0.05 4.68
CA LEU A 40 -8.56 -0.76 3.50
C LEU A 40 -10.09 -0.68 3.38
N ASN A 41 -10.82 -0.58 4.50
CA ASN A 41 -12.26 -0.40 4.47
C ASN A 41 -12.71 0.99 3.99
N ASN A 42 -11.82 1.99 4.02
CA ASN A 42 -12.07 3.38 3.58
C ASN A 42 -11.30 3.70 2.27
N LEU A 43 -11.09 2.70 1.41
CA LEU A 43 -10.39 2.88 0.13
C LEU A 43 -11.11 3.82 -0.83
N GLU A 44 -12.43 3.96 -0.71
CA GLU A 44 -13.20 4.88 -1.55
C GLU A 44 -12.86 6.34 -1.21
N GLU A 45 -12.90 6.72 0.06
CA GLU A 45 -12.49 8.04 0.55
C GLU A 45 -11.02 8.32 0.26
N PHE A 46 -10.16 7.32 0.42
CA PHE A 46 -8.75 7.42 0.04
C PHE A 46 -8.59 7.68 -1.47
N SER A 47 -9.37 6.99 -2.31
CA SER A 47 -9.30 7.15 -3.76
C SER A 47 -9.65 8.57 -4.21
N ILE A 48 -10.61 9.21 -3.54
CA ILE A 48 -11.02 10.59 -3.80
C ILE A 48 -9.89 11.55 -3.43
N ALA A 49 -9.29 11.40 -2.24
CA ALA A 49 -8.16 12.23 -1.80
C ALA A 49 -6.96 12.11 -2.75
N MET A 50 -6.70 10.90 -3.24
CA MET A 50 -5.60 10.63 -4.17
C MET A 50 -5.86 11.15 -5.58
N ARG A 51 -7.10 11.07 -6.08
CA ARG A 51 -7.48 11.64 -7.38
C ARG A 51 -7.26 13.14 -7.44
N PHE A 52 -7.58 13.85 -6.35
CA PHE A 52 -7.31 15.28 -6.24
C PHE A 52 -5.80 15.59 -6.35
N HIS A 53 -4.96 14.68 -5.86
CA HIS A 53 -3.50 14.81 -5.93
C HIS A 53 -2.92 14.49 -7.31
N GLN A 54 -3.45 13.47 -8.00
CA GLN A 54 -3.02 13.11 -9.36
C GLN A 54 -3.31 14.22 -10.38
N LEU A 55 -4.37 15.02 -10.19
CA LEU A 55 -4.65 16.19 -11.03
C LEU A 55 -3.54 17.25 -11.01
N SER A 56 -2.61 17.17 -10.04
CA SER A 56 -1.43 18.04 -9.97
C SER A 56 -0.22 17.50 -10.74
N ASN A 57 -0.34 16.37 -11.43
CA ASN A 57 0.73 15.69 -12.20
C ASN A 57 2.01 15.40 -11.37
N LYS A 58 1.83 15.19 -10.06
CA LYS A 58 2.90 14.88 -9.12
C LYS A 58 2.90 13.39 -8.78
N PRO A 59 4.09 12.76 -8.71
CA PRO A 59 4.20 11.37 -8.27
C PRO A 59 3.90 11.27 -6.77
N ILE A 60 3.42 10.11 -6.33
CA ILE A 60 2.91 9.91 -4.97
C ILE A 60 4.04 9.47 -4.06
N SER A 61 4.53 10.40 -3.25
CA SER A 61 5.52 10.11 -2.21
C SER A 61 4.88 9.45 -0.97
N GLN A 62 5.70 8.83 -0.12
CA GLN A 62 5.24 8.29 1.17
C GLN A 62 4.54 9.35 2.05
N ALA A 63 5.00 10.60 2.01
CA ALA A 63 4.42 11.70 2.77
C ALA A 63 3.04 12.13 2.26
N GLU A 64 2.79 11.98 0.97
CA GLU A 64 1.48 12.27 0.35
C GLU A 64 0.51 11.12 0.58
N PHE A 65 1.01 9.87 0.47
CA PHE A 65 0.25 8.68 0.84
C PHE A 65 -0.22 8.75 2.29
N GLN A 66 0.67 9.07 3.23
CA GLN A 66 0.33 9.21 4.65
C GLN A 66 -0.74 10.29 4.89
N ARG A 67 -0.63 11.42 4.18
CA ARG A 67 -1.63 12.49 4.26
C ARG A 67 -2.99 12.03 3.74
N ALA A 68 -3.04 11.31 2.63
CA ALA A 68 -4.28 10.77 2.09
C ALA A 68 -4.91 9.71 3.00
N VAL A 69 -4.09 8.87 3.66
CA VAL A 69 -4.57 7.92 4.69
C VAL A 69 -5.17 8.66 5.88
N LYS A 70 -4.50 9.71 6.37
CA LYS A 70 -5.01 10.52 7.48
C LYS A 70 -6.34 11.19 7.15
N ILE A 71 -6.50 11.69 5.92
CA ILE A 71 -7.73 12.32 5.46
C ILE A 71 -8.87 11.30 5.34
N SER A 72 -8.58 10.09 4.87
CA SER A 72 -9.59 9.05 4.64
C SER A 72 -10.00 8.29 5.91
N THR A 73 -9.12 8.17 6.89
CA THR A 73 -9.35 7.32 8.07
C THR A 73 -9.39 8.07 9.40
N GLY A 74 -8.92 9.31 9.42
CA GLY A 74 -8.79 10.13 10.63
C GLY A 74 -7.59 9.78 11.52
N PHE A 75 -6.78 8.76 11.17
CA PHE A 75 -5.56 8.40 11.89
C PHE A 75 -4.36 8.25 10.95
N GLU A 76 -3.17 8.27 11.54
CA GLU A 76 -1.91 8.08 10.83
C GLU A 76 -1.50 6.61 10.88
N LEU A 77 -1.19 6.00 9.72
CA LEU A 77 -0.61 4.66 9.71
C LEU A 77 0.84 4.71 10.17
N ASP A 78 1.28 3.61 10.77
CA ASP A 78 2.67 3.46 11.18
C ASP A 78 3.63 3.55 9.97
N THR A 79 4.74 4.27 10.15
CA THR A 79 5.75 4.48 9.11
C THR A 79 6.36 3.15 8.65
N GLU A 80 6.48 2.15 9.53
CA GLU A 80 6.95 0.80 9.16
C GLU A 80 5.98 0.12 8.20
N VAL A 81 4.67 0.28 8.42
CA VAL A 81 3.61 -0.27 7.56
C VAL A 81 3.62 0.41 6.19
N ILE A 82 3.72 1.74 6.16
CA ILE A 82 3.82 2.51 4.90
C ILE A 82 5.07 2.11 4.13
N GLY A 83 6.21 2.02 4.81
CA GLY A 83 7.46 1.59 4.20
C GLY A 83 7.37 0.17 3.64
N LEU A 84 6.63 -0.73 4.30
CA LEU A 84 6.37 -2.08 3.79
C LEU A 84 5.47 -2.06 2.55
N ILE A 85 4.42 -1.23 2.55
CA ILE A 85 3.52 -1.06 1.40
C ILE A 85 4.32 -0.57 0.19
N PHE A 86 5.09 0.50 0.34
CA PHE A 86 5.93 1.01 -0.75
C PHE A 86 6.92 -0.06 -1.21
N ARG A 87 7.61 -0.79 -0.33
CA ARG A 87 8.50 -1.91 -0.74
C ARG A 87 7.81 -3.03 -1.55
N ILE A 88 6.51 -3.24 -1.36
CA ILE A 88 5.74 -4.26 -2.08
C ILE A 88 5.26 -3.74 -3.44
N PHE A 89 4.85 -2.48 -3.51
CA PHE A 89 4.18 -1.89 -4.67
C PHE A 89 5.05 -0.93 -5.51
N ASP A 90 6.22 -0.55 -5.01
CA ASP A 90 7.27 0.20 -5.71
C ASP A 90 8.12 -0.78 -6.54
N ALA A 91 7.81 -0.83 -7.83
CA ALA A 91 8.41 -1.76 -8.78
C ALA A 91 9.82 -1.30 -9.21
N ASP A 92 10.01 0.00 -9.38
CA ASP A 92 11.21 0.66 -9.92
C ASP A 92 12.14 1.24 -8.84
N ASP A 93 11.77 1.13 -7.57
CA ASP A 93 12.53 1.61 -6.40
C ASP A 93 12.72 3.13 -6.40
N ASP A 94 11.76 3.86 -7.00
CA ASP A 94 11.79 5.31 -7.18
C ASP A 94 11.15 6.07 -5.99
N GLN A 95 10.66 5.33 -5.00
CA GLN A 95 9.92 5.81 -3.82
C GLN A 95 8.56 6.43 -4.14
N HIS A 96 8.04 6.18 -5.34
CA HIS A 96 6.70 6.53 -5.75
C HIS A 96 5.87 5.28 -5.97
N LEU A 97 4.56 5.46 -5.82
CA LEU A 97 3.61 4.36 -5.91
C LEU A 97 2.67 4.60 -7.09
N SER A 98 2.58 3.61 -7.97
CA SER A 98 1.61 3.59 -9.06
C SER A 98 0.20 3.44 -8.48
N TYR A 99 -0.55 4.55 -8.45
CA TYR A 99 -1.89 4.60 -7.87
C TYR A 99 -2.85 3.60 -8.50
N ASP A 100 -2.82 3.48 -9.82
CA ASP A 100 -3.76 2.63 -10.55
C ASP A 100 -3.52 1.15 -10.22
N GLU A 101 -2.26 0.72 -10.11
CA GLU A 101 -1.90 -0.64 -9.75
C GLU A 101 -2.21 -0.94 -8.28
N PHE A 102 -1.88 0.00 -7.38
CA PHE A 102 -2.20 -0.15 -5.97
C PHE A 102 -3.70 -0.25 -5.73
N MET A 103 -4.49 0.65 -6.33
CA MET A 103 -5.94 0.64 -6.18
C MET A 103 -6.57 -0.60 -6.81
N ALA A 104 -6.08 -1.08 -7.96
CA ALA A 104 -6.54 -2.32 -8.57
C ALA A 104 -6.32 -3.52 -7.65
N VAL A 105 -5.11 -3.67 -7.08
CA VAL A 105 -4.80 -4.77 -6.17
C VAL A 105 -5.59 -4.69 -4.87
N MET A 106 -5.77 -3.49 -4.31
CA MET A 106 -6.45 -3.33 -3.03
C MET A 106 -7.98 -3.50 -3.16
N LYS A 107 -8.59 -3.05 -4.26
CA LYS A 107 -10.01 -3.28 -4.53
C LYS A 107 -10.33 -4.77 -4.75
N ASP A 108 -9.48 -5.48 -5.50
CA ASP A 108 -9.60 -6.94 -5.70
C ASP A 108 -9.48 -7.71 -4.37
N ARG A 109 -8.61 -7.25 -3.47
CA ARG A 109 -8.47 -7.84 -2.13
C ARG A 109 -9.67 -7.57 -1.22
N LEU A 110 -10.27 -6.39 -1.31
CA LEU A 110 -11.42 -6.02 -0.50
C LEU A 110 -12.71 -6.74 -0.96
N SER A 111 -12.87 -6.98 -2.26
CA SER A 111 -14.02 -7.71 -2.83
C SER A 111 -14.03 -9.21 -2.48
N ARG A 112 -12.97 -9.71 -1.84
CA ARG A 112 -12.79 -11.13 -1.47
C ARG A 112 -12.99 -12.10 -2.65
N GLY A 113 -12.82 -11.63 -3.88
CA GLY A 113 -13.01 -12.43 -5.10
C GLY A 113 -14.47 -12.66 -5.50
N PHE A 114 -15.44 -11.90 -4.99
CA PHE A 114 -16.78 -11.87 -5.57
C PHE A 114 -16.81 -10.85 -6.72
N GLN A 115 -16.72 -11.36 -7.95
CA GLN A 115 -17.17 -10.66 -9.17
C GLN A 115 -18.63 -10.99 -9.46
#